data_AF-A0A660UUZ0-F1
#
_entry.id   AF-A0A660UUZ0-F1
#
_cell.length_a   1.000
_cell.length_b   1.000
_cell.length_c   1.000
_cell.angle_alpha   90.00
_cell.angle_beta   90.00
_cell.angle_gamma   90.00
#
_symmetry.space_group_name_H-M   'P 1'
#
loop_
_entity.id
_entity.type
_entity.pdbx_description
1 polymer ?
#
loop_
_entity_poly.entity_id
_entity_poly.type
_entity_poly.pdbx_seq_one_letter_code
_entity_poly.pdbx_strand_id
1 'polypeptide(L)'
;YIQTAVDELIKLIVVFEKMPFDNFKTKLMSTVRYLCPLLREHLFHEDRVLFPLAISTMGDEKLWERLRKICNEIGYCGIHL
;
A
#
# COMPACT_ATOMS: atom_id res chain seq x y z
N TYR A 1 3.81 6.29 7.88
CA TYR A 1 2.36 6.46 8.13
C TYR A 1 1.55 5.25 7.64
N ILE A 2 1.56 4.90 6.35
CA ILE A 2 0.80 3.73 5.84
C ILE A 2 1.27 2.42 6.47
N GLN A 3 2.58 2.18 6.52
CA GLN A 3 3.15 0.98 7.17
C GLN A 3 2.66 0.84 8.62
N THR A 4 2.68 1.93 9.39
CA THR A 4 2.20 1.94 10.78
C THR A 4 0.72 1.54 10.88
N ALA A 5 -0.14 2.04 9.99
CA ALA A 5 -1.56 1.69 9.97
C ALA A 5 -1.81 0.23 9.59
N VAL A 6 -0.98 -0.34 8.69
CA VAL A 6 -1.00 -1.76 8.35
C VAL A 6 -0.53 -2.62 9.53
N ASP A 7 0.53 -2.22 10.21
CA ASP A 7 1.05 -2.93 11.39
C ASP A 7 0.02 -2.96 12.53
N GLU A 8 -0.72 -1.85 12.73
CA GLU A 8 -1.82 -1.78 13.69
C GLU A 8 -2.96 -2.74 13.34
N LEU A 9 -3.33 -2.82 12.05
CA LEU A 9 -4.33 -3.76 11.59
C LEU A 9 -3.88 -5.22 11.81
N ILE A 10 -2.63 -5.54 11.47
CA ILE A 10 -2.07 -6.88 11.68
C ILE A 10 -2.10 -7.23 13.17
N LYS A 11 -1.63 -6.33 14.04
CA LYS A 11 -1.66 -6.54 15.50
C LYS A 11 -3.08 -6.80 15.99
N LEU A 12 -4.06 -6.02 15.52
CA LEU A 12 -5.46 -6.20 15.90
C LEU A 12 -6.01 -7.57 15.47
N ILE A 13 -5.69 -8.01 14.26
CA ILE A 13 -6.09 -9.32 13.73
C ILE A 13 -5.42 -10.43 14.55
N VAL A 14 -4.13 -10.34 14.86
CA VAL A 14 -3.40 -11.39 15.60
C VAL A 14 -3.97 -11.62 17.01
N VAL A 15 -4.53 -10.59 17.66
CA VAL A 15 -5.08 -10.71 19.01
C VAL A 15 -6.60 -10.78 19.07
N PHE A 16 -7.29 -11.01 17.95
CA PHE A 16 -8.75 -10.90 17.88
C PHE A 16 -9.47 -11.85 18.86
N GLU A 17 -8.96 -13.07 19.04
CA GLU A 17 -9.53 -14.08 19.96
C GLU A 17 -9.37 -13.70 21.44
N LYS A 18 -8.47 -12.75 21.75
CA LYS A 18 -8.19 -12.29 23.12
C LYS A 18 -9.08 -11.12 23.55
N MET A 19 -10.08 -10.74 22.76
CA MET A 19 -11.00 -9.66 23.08
C MET A 19 -12.45 -9.97 22.70
N PRO A 20 -13.44 -9.33 23.35
CA PRO A 20 -14.83 -9.42 22.93
C PRO A 20 -15.01 -8.94 21.49
N PHE A 21 -15.90 -9.61 20.76
CA PHE A 21 -16.16 -9.32 19.35
C PHE A 21 -16.54 -7.85 19.10
N ASP A 22 -17.35 -7.24 19.97
CA ASP A 22 -17.75 -5.84 19.81
C ASP A 22 -16.57 -4.87 19.93
N ASN A 23 -15.60 -5.17 20.81
CA ASN A 23 -14.37 -4.40 20.94
C ASN A 23 -13.50 -4.54 19.68
N PHE A 24 -13.37 -5.77 19.17
CA PHE A 24 -12.65 -6.02 17.93
C PHE A 24 -13.30 -5.26 16.75
N LYS A 25 -14.62 -5.40 16.57
CA LYS A 25 -15.39 -4.74 15.52
C LYS A 25 -15.20 -3.22 15.57
N THR A 26 -15.27 -2.63 16.76
CA THR A 26 -15.10 -1.18 16.94
C THR A 26 -13.70 -0.71 16.53
N LYS A 27 -12.66 -1.42 17.00
CA LYS A 27 -11.27 -1.12 16.65
C LYS A 27 -11.01 -1.31 15.16
N LEU A 28 -11.48 -2.41 14.58
CA LEU A 28 -11.33 -2.71 13.16
C LEU A 28 -11.95 -1.61 12.30
N MET A 29 -13.18 -1.21 12.62
CA MET A 29 -13.86 -0.12 11.90
C MET A 29 -13.10 1.20 12.00
N SER A 30 -12.48 1.50 13.15
CA SER A 30 -11.63 2.69 13.30
C SER A 30 -10.37 2.61 12.42
N THR A 31 -9.63 1.51 12.51
CA THR A 31 -8.40 1.29 11.74
C THR A 31 -8.66 1.33 10.23
N VAL A 32 -9.70 0.66 9.74
CA VAL A 32 -10.05 0.64 8.31
C VAL A 32 -10.51 2.01 7.82
N ARG A 33 -11.29 2.75 8.63
CA ARG A 33 -11.70 4.13 8.29
C ARG A 33 -10.54 5.09 8.16
N TYR A 34 -9.41 4.82 8.83
CA TYR A 34 -8.18 5.58 8.67
C TYR A 34 -7.34 5.09 7.50
N LEU A 35 -7.12 3.77 7.39
CA LEU A 35 -6.24 3.17 6.39
C LEU A 35 -6.76 3.34 4.95
N CYS A 36 -8.06 3.15 4.72
CA CYS A 36 -8.61 3.19 3.36
C CYS A 36 -8.49 4.57 2.69
N PRO A 37 -8.85 5.70 3.32
CA PRO A 37 -8.62 7.02 2.74
C PRO A 37 -7.14 7.31 2.51
N LEU A 38 -6.27 6.93 3.45
CA LEU A 38 -4.83 7.14 3.34
C LEU A 38 -4.23 6.40 2.13
N LEU A 39 -4.62 5.15 1.92
CA LEU A 39 -4.20 4.39 0.73
C LEU A 39 -4.74 5.01 -0.56
N ARG A 40 -5.99 5.48 -0.57
CA ARG A 40 -6.59 6.14 -1.74
C ARG A 40 -5.85 7.42 -2.09
N GLU A 41 -5.48 8.22 -1.10
CA GLU A 41 -4.68 9.43 -1.30
C GLU A 41 -3.29 9.09 -1.83
N HIS A 42 -2.64 8.06 -1.29
CA HIS A 42 -1.35 7.60 -1.81
C HIS A 42 -1.41 7.22 -3.29
N LEU A 43 -2.37 6.37 -3.67
CA LEU A 43 -2.56 5.95 -5.05
C LEU A 43 -2.87 7.14 -5.97
N PHE A 44 -3.67 8.10 -5.48
CA PHE A 44 -3.96 9.31 -6.22
C PHE A 44 -2.70 10.13 -6.53
N HIS A 45 -1.79 10.28 -5.57
CA HIS A 45 -0.52 10.97 -5.80
C HIS A 45 0.38 10.22 -6.79
N GLU A 46 0.40 8.89 -6.74
CA GLU A 46 1.12 8.07 -7.70
C GLU A 46 0.60 8.30 -9.12
N ASP A 47 -0.71 8.11 -9.32
CA ASP A 47 -1.36 8.20 -10.63
C ASP A 47 -1.33 9.61 -11.24
N ARG A 48 -1.48 10.65 -10.41
CA ARG A 48 -1.65 12.02 -10.89
C ARG A 48 -0.38 12.84 -10.90
N VAL A 49 0.63 12.45 -10.12
CA VAL A 49 1.86 13.23 -9.97
C VAL A 49 3.08 12.40 -10.31
N LEU A 50 3.32 11.29 -9.60
CA LEU A 50 4.58 10.57 -9.70
C LEU A 50 4.76 9.86 -11.04
N PHE A 51 3.75 9.11 -11.51
CA PHE A 51 3.86 8.41 -12.79
C PHE A 51 3.95 9.36 -13.99
N PRO A 52 3.10 10.41 -14.10
CA PRO A 52 3.25 11.39 -15.18
C PRO A 52 4.61 12.10 -15.15
N LEU A 53 5.10 12.47 -13.95
CA LEU A 53 6.40 13.09 -13.79
C LEU A 53 7.53 12.15 -14.24
N ALA A 54 7.50 10.89 -13.81
CA ALA A 54 8.47 9.89 -14.22
C ALA A 54 8.51 9.71 -15.74
N ILE A 55 7.35 9.58 -16.40
CA ILE A 55 7.27 9.48 -17.87
C ILE A 55 7.84 10.74 -18.54
N SER A 56 7.55 11.94 -18.03
CA SER A 56 8.03 13.19 -18.62
C SER A 56 9.53 13.45 -18.43
N THR A 57 10.14 12.86 -17.40
CA THR A 57 11.54 13.13 -17.01
C THR A 57 12.50 12.00 -17.40
N MET A 58 12.00 10.77 -17.54
CA MET A 58 12.81 9.59 -17.85
C MET A 58 12.68 9.23 -19.33
N GLY A 59 13.58 9.76 -20.16
CA GLY A 59 13.63 9.49 -21.61
C GLY A 59 14.55 8.33 -22.03
N ASP A 60 15.25 7.69 -21.10
CA ASP A 60 16.20 6.61 -21.41
C ASP A 60 15.54 5.23 -21.28
N GLU A 61 15.39 4.52 -22.40
CA GLU A 61 14.85 3.16 -22.44
C GLU A 61 15.64 2.18 -21.56
N LYS A 62 16.98 2.33 -21.49
CA LYS A 62 17.83 1.44 -20.67
C LYS A 62 17.53 1.59 -19.18
N LEU A 63 17.13 2.78 -18.75
CA LEU A 63 16.71 3.03 -17.37
C LEU A 63 15.40 2.29 -17.07
N TRP A 64 14.45 2.32 -18.01
CA TRP A 64 13.19 1.58 -17.89
C TRP A 64 13.40 0.06 -17.87
N GLU A 65 14.27 -0.48 -18.71
CA GLU A 65 14.65 -1.90 -18.69
C GLU A 65 15.24 -2.32 -17.34
N ARG A 66 16.16 -1.50 -16.81
CA ARG A 66 16.77 -1.75 -15.50
C ARG A 66 15.73 -1.72 -14.38
N LEU A 67 14.83 -0.73 -14.37
CA LEU A 67 13.76 -0.63 -13.38
C LEU A 67 12.83 -1.83 -13.45
N ARG A 68 12.43 -2.24 -14.66
CA ARG A 68 11.60 -3.43 -14.85
C ARG A 68 12.26 -4.68 -14.27
N LYS A 69 13.56 -4.87 -14.48
CA LYS A 69 14.29 -5.99 -13.90
C LYS A 69 14.24 -5.97 -12.36
N ILE A 70 14.48 -4.81 -11.75
CA ILE A 70 14.43 -4.65 -10.28
C ILE A 70 13.00 -4.94 -9.75
N CYS A 71 11.97 -4.41 -10.41
CA CYS A 71 10.59 -4.67 -10.00
C CYS A 71 10.21 -6.15 -10.13
N ASN A 72 10.67 -6.83 -11.19
CA ASN A 72 10.46 -8.27 -11.35
C ASN A 72 11.14 -9.10 -10.23
N GLU A 73 12.31 -8.66 -9.74
CA GLU A 73 13.01 -9.32 -8.62
C GLU A 73 12.27 -9.14 -7.29
N ILE A 74 11.59 -8.01 -7.08
CA ILE A 74 10.77 -7.73 -5.90
C ILE A 74 9.42 -8.45 -5.97
N GLY A 75 8.82 -8.53 -7.16
CA GLY A 75 7.48 -9.03 -7.40
C GLY A 75 6.40 -7.95 -7.34
N TYR A 76 5.19 -8.30 -7.81
CA TYR A 76 4.08 -7.36 -7.95
C TYR A 76 2.92 -7.76 -7.03
N CYS A 77 2.33 -6.76 -6.37
CA CYS A 77 1.17 -6.96 -5.53
C CYS A 77 -0.05 -7.32 -6.39
N GLY A 78 -0.68 -8.47 -6.14
CA GLY A 78 -1.90 -8.91 -6.83
C GLY A 78 -1.71 -9.31 -8.30
N ILE A 79 -0.48 -9.31 -8.81
CA ILE A 79 -0.14 -9.75 -10.17
C ILE A 79 0.95 -10.82 -10.05
N HIS A 80 0.66 -12.01 -10.54
CA HIS A 80 1.66 -13.06 -10.72
C HIS A 80 2.11 -13.02 -12.20
N LEU A 81 3.36 -12.61 -12.43
CA LEU A 81 4.00 -12.52 -13.75
C LEU A 81 4.65 -13.85 -14.16
#